data_AF-A0A7X0GB99-F1
#
_entry.id   AF-A0A7X0GB99-F1
#
_cell.length_a   1.000
_cell.length_b   1.000
_cell.length_c   1.000
_cell.angle_alpha   90.00
_cell.angle_beta   90.00
_cell.angle_gamma   90.00
#
_symmetry.space_group_name_H-M   'P 1'
#
loop_
_entity.id
_entity.type
_entity.pdbx_description
1 polymer ?
#
loop_
_entity_poly.entity_id
_entity_poly.type
_entity_poly.pdbx_seq_one_letter_code
_entity_poly.pdbx_strand_id
1 'polypeptide(L)'
;MDTIVETPLALKRRARKINKALAELYPYAHAELDFRNPFELVVATVLSAQTTDVLVNQVTKILFARYPDARRMAEAEPAELEAILQPTGFFRAKAKNVLALSTRLVDEFDGEVPGRLEDLVTLPGVGRKTANVVLGNAFGVPGITVDTHFGRLARRFGWTTSEDPVKIEFDVAELFEPKDWTMLSHRVVFHGRRVCHARRPACGACPVANWCPSYGEGETDPVKAAKLLKYELAPGNEALLAKLLAETHRAAEIRMESQRRPR
;
A
#
# COMPACT_ATOMS: atom_id res chain seq x y z
N MET A 1 22.75 -27.04 -20.76
CA MET A 1 21.37 -26.62 -21.05
C MET A 1 21.41 -25.10 -20.98
N ASP A 2 21.59 -24.44 -22.13
CA ASP A 2 21.79 -23.00 -22.18
C ASP A 2 20.57 -22.28 -21.59
N THR A 3 20.75 -21.70 -20.41
CA THR A 3 19.77 -20.79 -19.83
C THR A 3 19.75 -19.55 -20.70
N ILE A 4 18.74 -19.45 -21.57
CA ILE A 4 18.47 -18.24 -22.34
C ILE A 4 18.23 -17.11 -21.33
N VAL A 5 19.21 -16.24 -21.17
CA VAL A 5 19.11 -15.06 -20.31
C VAL A 5 18.11 -14.10 -20.96
N GLU A 6 17.05 -13.74 -20.23
CA GLU A 6 16.06 -12.77 -20.70
C GLU A 6 16.74 -11.43 -20.98
N THR A 7 16.55 -10.87 -22.19
CA THR A 7 17.10 -9.56 -22.53
C THR A 7 16.39 -8.44 -21.74
N PRO A 8 17.04 -7.28 -21.49
CA PRO A 8 16.40 -6.15 -20.80
C PRO A 8 15.09 -5.69 -21.45
N LEU A 9 15.02 -5.73 -22.80
CA LEU A 9 13.80 -5.39 -23.54
C LEU A 9 12.69 -6.42 -23.32
N ALA A 10 13.01 -7.72 -23.28
CA ALA A 10 12.05 -8.78 -22.98
C ALA A 10 11.50 -8.64 -21.55
N LEU A 11 12.39 -8.39 -20.57
CA LEU A 11 12.00 -8.10 -19.18
C LEU A 11 11.03 -6.92 -19.10
N LYS A 12 11.36 -5.79 -19.73
CA LYS A 12 10.50 -4.60 -19.74
C LYS A 12 9.13 -4.88 -20.38
N ARG A 13 9.09 -5.63 -21.48
CA ARG A 13 7.83 -6.05 -22.12
C ARG A 13 6.99 -6.96 -21.21
N ARG A 14 7.63 -7.92 -20.53
CA ARG A 14 6.97 -8.84 -19.60
C ARG A 14 6.43 -8.11 -18.37
N ALA A 15 7.22 -7.22 -17.76
CA ALA A 15 6.82 -6.38 -16.64
C ALA A 15 5.58 -5.52 -16.99
N ARG A 16 5.56 -4.92 -18.18
CA ARG A 16 4.41 -4.14 -18.67
C ARG A 16 3.16 -4.99 -18.92
N LYS A 17 3.31 -6.23 -19.43
CA LYS A 17 2.19 -7.19 -19.56
C LYS A 17 1.60 -7.57 -18.21
N ILE A 18 2.46 -7.83 -17.21
CA ILE A 18 2.03 -8.10 -15.83
C ILE A 18 1.25 -6.89 -15.29
N ASN A 19 1.79 -5.67 -15.36
CA ASN A 19 1.09 -4.48 -14.86
C ASN A 19 -0.25 -4.25 -15.58
N LYS A 20 -0.33 -4.48 -16.89
CA LYS A 20 -1.59 -4.39 -17.64
C LYS A 20 -2.65 -5.36 -17.10
N ALA A 21 -2.30 -6.63 -16.94
CA ALA A 21 -3.23 -7.63 -16.39
C ALA A 21 -3.63 -7.32 -14.94
N LEU A 22 -2.72 -6.79 -14.12
CA LEU A 22 -3.06 -6.33 -12.77
C LEU A 22 -3.96 -5.09 -12.80
N ALA A 23 -3.83 -4.20 -13.79
CA ALA A 23 -4.71 -3.06 -13.97
C ALA A 23 -6.13 -3.47 -14.36
N GLU A 24 -6.26 -4.51 -15.19
CA GLU A 24 -7.55 -5.10 -15.56
C GLU A 24 -8.22 -5.82 -14.38
N LEU A 25 -7.43 -6.51 -13.54
CA LEU A 25 -7.97 -7.17 -12.35
C LEU A 25 -8.33 -6.18 -11.22
N TYR A 26 -7.54 -5.13 -11.04
CA TYR A 26 -7.71 -4.14 -9.96
C TYR A 26 -7.87 -2.72 -10.52
N PRO A 27 -8.92 -2.43 -11.32
CA PRO A 27 -9.16 -1.07 -11.81
C PRO A 27 -9.53 -0.11 -10.66
N TYR A 28 -9.91 -0.66 -9.50
CA TYR A 28 -10.29 0.02 -8.27
C TYR A 28 -9.16 0.08 -7.22
N ALA A 29 -7.91 -0.28 -7.56
CA ALA A 29 -6.80 -0.23 -6.62
C ALA A 29 -6.57 1.19 -6.09
N HIS A 30 -6.34 1.33 -4.79
CA HIS A 30 -6.14 2.61 -4.10
C HIS A 30 -5.36 2.37 -2.79
N ALA A 31 -4.92 3.43 -2.11
CA ALA A 31 -4.35 3.29 -0.77
C ALA A 31 -5.38 2.70 0.20
N GLU A 32 -5.03 1.63 0.93
CA GLU A 32 -5.96 0.97 1.86
C GLU A 32 -6.04 1.63 3.25
N LEU A 33 -5.32 2.74 3.46
CA LEU A 33 -5.49 3.64 4.61
C LEU A 33 -6.55 4.68 4.26
N ASP A 34 -7.47 4.94 5.18
CA ASP A 34 -8.55 5.91 4.95
C ASP A 34 -8.07 7.32 5.33
N PHE A 35 -8.21 8.29 4.43
CA PHE A 35 -7.80 9.69 4.63
C PHE A 35 -8.63 10.63 3.76
N ARG A 36 -8.73 11.89 4.18
CA ARG A 36 -9.45 12.97 3.45
C ARG A 36 -8.53 14.07 2.95
N ASN A 37 -7.32 14.16 3.49
CA ASN A 37 -6.34 15.22 3.20
C ASN A 37 -4.91 14.70 3.44
N PRO A 38 -3.87 15.45 3.01
CA PRO A 38 -2.47 15.04 3.19
C PRO A 38 -2.06 14.79 4.65
N PHE A 39 -2.58 15.58 5.59
CA PHE A 39 -2.29 15.45 7.03
C PHE A 39 -2.77 14.11 7.59
N GLU A 40 -4.01 13.75 7.30
CA GLU A 40 -4.56 12.45 7.70
C GLU A 40 -3.75 11.29 7.12
N LEU A 41 -3.33 11.41 5.85
CA LEU A 41 -2.54 10.35 5.20
C LEU A 41 -1.17 10.18 5.85
N VAL A 42 -0.43 11.27 6.12
CA VAL A 42 0.90 11.15 6.73
C VAL A 42 0.81 10.57 8.13
N VAL A 43 -0.17 11.01 8.94
CA VAL A 43 -0.40 10.46 10.29
C VAL A 43 -0.79 8.98 10.22
N ALA A 44 -1.77 8.62 9.38
CA ALA A 44 -2.21 7.24 9.22
C ALA A 44 -1.05 6.32 8.77
N THR A 45 -0.18 6.80 7.87
CA THR A 45 0.95 6.02 7.38
C THR A 45 2.00 5.81 8.48
N VAL A 46 2.29 6.82 9.30
CA VAL A 46 3.16 6.66 10.49
C VAL A 46 2.57 5.65 11.47
N LEU A 47 1.26 5.69 11.69
CA LEU A 47 0.55 4.75 12.59
C LEU A 47 0.53 3.31 12.06
N SER A 48 0.57 3.11 10.74
CA SER A 48 0.57 1.78 10.09
C SER A 48 1.84 0.97 10.31
N ALA A 49 2.91 1.59 10.83
CA ALA A 49 4.12 0.87 11.17
C ALA A 49 3.80 -0.29 12.14
N GLN A 50 3.97 -1.52 11.65
CA GLN A 50 3.65 -2.76 12.36
C GLN A 50 2.19 -2.87 12.84
N THR A 51 1.25 -2.27 12.12
CA THR A 51 -0.19 -2.32 12.41
C THR A 51 -0.96 -2.57 11.13
N THR A 52 -2.07 -3.31 11.22
CA THR A 52 -2.91 -3.55 10.05
C THR A 52 -3.68 -2.28 9.67
N ASP A 53 -3.85 -2.05 8.37
CA ASP A 53 -4.59 -0.88 7.87
C ASP A 53 -6.02 -0.84 8.43
N VAL A 54 -6.66 -2.00 8.63
CA VAL A 54 -8.01 -2.09 9.25
C VAL A 54 -8.02 -1.48 10.65
N LEU A 55 -7.03 -1.81 11.48
CA LEU A 55 -6.95 -1.29 12.84
C LEU A 55 -6.56 0.19 12.86
N VAL A 56 -5.65 0.62 11.97
CA VAL A 56 -5.33 2.04 11.80
C VAL A 56 -6.57 2.83 11.42
N ASN A 57 -7.39 2.34 10.50
CA ASN A 57 -8.60 3.02 10.03
C ASN A 57 -9.68 3.11 11.12
N GLN A 58 -9.78 2.11 11.99
CA GLN A 58 -10.65 2.18 13.16
C GLN A 58 -10.20 3.26 14.15
N VAL A 59 -8.89 3.32 14.44
CA VAL A 59 -8.32 4.29 15.40
C VAL A 59 -8.35 5.71 14.83
N THR A 60 -7.97 5.89 13.56
CA THR A 60 -7.91 7.20 12.90
C THR A 60 -9.27 7.88 12.79
N LYS A 61 -10.36 7.12 12.70
CA LYS A 61 -11.71 7.68 12.79
C LYS A 61 -11.94 8.46 14.09
N ILE A 62 -11.47 7.93 15.22
CA ILE A 62 -11.58 8.58 16.54
C ILE A 62 -10.54 9.70 16.63
N LEU A 63 -9.31 9.41 16.23
CA LEU A 63 -8.19 10.36 16.27
C LEU A 63 -8.49 11.65 15.51
N PHE A 64 -8.92 11.56 14.25
CA PHE A 64 -9.16 12.73 13.39
C PHE A 64 -10.49 13.44 13.70
N ALA A 65 -11.41 12.79 14.42
CA ALA A 65 -12.56 13.49 14.99
C ALA A 65 -12.13 14.41 16.16
N ARG A 66 -11.12 13.98 16.94
CA ARG A 66 -10.59 14.75 18.07
C ARG A 66 -9.55 15.78 17.64
N TYR A 67 -8.67 15.41 16.73
CA TYR A 67 -7.53 16.19 16.24
C TYR A 67 -7.58 16.26 14.70
N PRO A 68 -8.39 17.18 14.14
CA PRO A 68 -8.67 17.21 12.70
C PRO A 68 -7.52 17.75 11.83
N ASP A 69 -6.55 18.45 12.43
CA ASP A 69 -5.44 19.09 11.74
C ASP A 69 -4.15 19.08 12.59
N ALA A 70 -3.04 19.50 11.99
CA ALA A 70 -1.72 19.52 12.62
C ALA A 70 -1.68 20.44 13.86
N ARG A 71 -2.38 21.58 13.84
CA ARG A 71 -2.38 22.53 14.96
C ARG A 71 -3.05 21.91 16.19
N ARG A 72 -4.23 21.31 15.99
CA ARG A 72 -4.96 20.61 17.06
C ARG A 72 -4.22 19.40 17.58
N MET A 73 -3.53 18.67 16.70
CA MET A 73 -2.75 17.50 17.12
C MET A 73 -1.45 17.88 17.83
N ALA A 74 -0.81 19.00 17.46
CA ALA A 74 0.38 19.52 18.14
C ALA A 74 0.09 19.97 19.58
N GLU A 75 -1.15 20.40 19.85
CA GLU A 75 -1.64 20.80 21.18
C GLU A 75 -2.22 19.62 22.00
N ALA A 76 -2.17 18.39 21.47
CA ALA A 76 -2.77 17.23 22.12
C ALA A 76 -2.12 16.92 23.47
N GLU A 77 -2.96 16.61 24.46
CA GLU A 77 -2.47 16.12 25.76
C GLU A 77 -1.90 14.69 25.56
N PRO A 78 -0.63 14.44 25.95
CA PRO A 78 0.01 13.17 25.62
C PRO A 78 -0.73 11.93 26.15
N ALA A 79 -1.33 11.99 27.34
CA ALA A 79 -2.05 10.84 27.89
C ALA A 79 -3.33 10.55 27.10
N GLU A 80 -4.10 11.58 26.72
CA GLU A 80 -5.27 11.42 25.84
C GLU A 80 -4.89 10.83 24.47
N LEU A 81 -3.81 11.34 23.85
CA LEU A 81 -3.33 10.82 22.55
C LEU A 81 -2.89 9.36 22.66
N GLU A 82 -2.14 9.01 23.71
CA GLU A 82 -1.73 7.63 23.98
C GLU A 82 -2.92 6.70 24.17
N ALA A 83 -3.97 7.13 24.89
CA ALA A 83 -5.18 6.35 25.11
C ALA A 83 -5.91 6.02 23.79
N ILE A 84 -6.03 7.00 22.88
CA ILE A 84 -6.62 6.78 21.55
C ILE A 84 -5.77 5.80 20.72
N LEU A 85 -4.44 5.92 20.78
CA LEU A 85 -3.53 5.13 19.97
C LEU A 85 -3.21 3.75 20.55
N GLN A 86 -3.59 3.47 21.80
CA GLN A 86 -3.30 2.22 22.51
C GLN A 86 -3.56 0.94 21.68
N PRO A 87 -4.66 0.82 20.91
CA PRO A 87 -4.93 -0.38 20.11
C PRO A 87 -3.87 -0.67 19.04
N THR A 88 -3.16 0.36 18.55
CA THR A 88 -2.23 0.21 17.42
C THR A 88 -0.93 -0.53 17.76
N GLY A 89 -0.63 -0.77 19.05
CA GLY A 89 0.65 -1.31 19.49
C GLY A 89 1.80 -0.32 19.29
N PHE A 90 2.85 -0.43 20.12
CA PHE A 90 3.94 0.58 20.19
C PHE A 90 3.42 2.02 20.35
N PHE A 91 2.24 2.18 20.96
CA PHE A 91 1.46 3.42 20.93
C PHE A 91 2.19 4.61 21.54
N ARG A 92 3.04 4.42 22.56
CA ARG A 92 3.85 5.51 23.15
C ARG A 92 4.82 6.12 22.15
N ALA A 93 5.53 5.27 21.40
CA ALA A 93 6.44 5.74 20.36
C ALA A 93 5.67 6.40 19.21
N LYS A 94 4.50 5.86 18.85
CA LYS A 94 3.63 6.45 17.84
C LYS A 94 3.04 7.79 18.26
N ALA A 95 2.54 7.91 19.49
CA ALA A 95 2.03 9.16 20.05
C ALA A 95 3.12 10.23 20.05
N LYS A 96 4.32 9.89 20.53
CA LYS A 96 5.49 10.78 20.46
C LYS A 96 5.80 11.23 19.04
N ASN A 97 5.83 10.30 18.07
CA ASN A 97 6.13 10.65 16.67
C ASN A 97 5.04 11.52 16.06
N VAL A 98 3.77 11.20 16.27
CA VAL A 98 2.63 11.93 15.70
C VAL A 98 2.51 13.33 16.30
N LEU A 99 2.74 13.47 17.61
CA LEU A 99 2.81 14.77 18.27
C LEU A 99 3.97 15.60 17.71
N ALA A 100 5.19 15.04 17.69
CA ALA A 100 6.37 15.74 17.18
C ALA A 100 6.28 16.07 15.68
N LEU A 101 5.67 15.19 14.88
CA LEU A 101 5.36 15.45 13.47
C LEU A 101 4.41 16.64 13.35
N SER A 102 3.34 16.66 14.13
CA SER A 102 2.35 17.75 14.07
C SER A 102 2.96 19.07 14.52
N THR A 103 3.77 19.07 15.57
CA THR A 103 4.55 20.25 16.00
C THR A 103 5.48 20.74 14.90
N ARG A 104 6.26 19.86 14.26
CA ARG A 104 7.15 20.25 13.15
C ARG A 104 6.38 20.84 11.97
N LEU A 105 5.22 20.28 11.62
CA LEU A 105 4.37 20.85 10.58
C LEU A 105 3.95 22.28 10.93
N VAL A 106 3.56 22.55 12.17
CA VAL A 106 3.16 23.89 12.61
C VAL A 106 4.33 24.87 12.63
N ASP A 107 5.48 24.46 13.15
CA ASP A 107 6.63 25.33 13.38
C ASP A 107 7.41 25.65 12.09
N GLU A 108 7.54 24.65 11.19
CA GLU A 108 8.43 24.74 10.03
C GLU A 108 7.67 24.80 8.69
N PHE A 109 6.38 24.42 8.66
CA PHE A 109 5.59 24.29 7.43
C PHE A 109 4.17 24.89 7.52
N ASP A 110 3.96 25.85 8.42
CA ASP A 110 2.68 26.57 8.60
C ASP A 110 1.45 25.69 8.86
N GLY A 111 1.66 24.46 9.35
CA GLY A 111 0.64 23.45 9.61
C GLY A 111 0.26 22.60 8.40
N GLU A 112 0.93 22.79 7.26
CA GLU A 112 0.67 22.10 6.00
C GLU A 112 1.69 20.98 5.74
N VAL A 113 1.25 19.87 5.14
CA VAL A 113 2.15 18.79 4.76
C VAL A 113 2.94 19.21 3.50
N PRO A 114 4.29 19.17 3.51
CA PRO A 114 5.07 19.59 2.36
C PRO A 114 4.97 18.60 1.19
N GLY A 115 4.94 19.13 -0.03
CA GLY A 115 4.84 18.36 -1.28
C GLY A 115 6.18 17.90 -1.87
N ARG A 116 7.25 17.85 -1.07
CA ARG A 116 8.61 17.47 -1.50
C ARG A 116 9.16 16.33 -0.66
N LEU A 117 9.89 15.42 -1.31
CA LEU A 117 10.49 14.25 -0.64
C LEU A 117 11.46 14.66 0.48
N GLU A 118 12.36 15.60 0.17
CA GLU A 118 13.41 16.10 1.08
C GLU A 118 12.81 16.66 2.38
N ASP A 119 11.70 17.37 2.27
CA ASP A 119 11.01 17.97 3.42
C ASP A 119 10.24 16.91 4.21
N LEU A 120 9.51 16.01 3.52
CA LEU A 120 8.74 14.95 4.17
C LEU A 120 9.61 14.02 5.01
N VAL A 121 10.81 13.65 4.53
CA VAL A 121 11.71 12.76 5.28
C VAL A 121 12.33 13.42 6.51
N THR A 122 12.20 14.74 6.66
CA THR A 122 12.56 15.40 7.93
C THR A 122 11.54 15.11 9.01
N LEU A 123 10.28 14.78 8.68
CA LEU A 123 9.22 14.60 9.67
C LEU A 123 9.44 13.35 10.53
N PRO A 124 9.25 13.42 11.87
CA PRO A 124 9.37 12.27 12.76
C PRO A 124 8.50 11.08 12.32
N GLY A 125 9.11 9.91 12.19
CA GLY A 125 8.43 8.68 11.74
C GLY A 125 8.21 8.58 10.23
N VAL A 126 8.63 9.56 9.44
CA VAL A 126 8.52 9.55 7.97
C VAL A 126 9.86 9.18 7.34
N GLY A 127 9.95 7.94 6.84
CA GLY A 127 11.04 7.53 5.96
C GLY A 127 10.69 7.71 4.48
N ARG A 128 11.65 7.44 3.57
CA ARG A 128 11.45 7.54 2.11
C ARG A 128 10.19 6.83 1.60
N LYS A 129 9.93 5.60 2.07
CA LYS A 129 8.72 4.85 1.71
C LYS A 129 7.44 5.61 2.09
N THR A 130 7.36 6.09 3.33
CA THR A 130 6.21 6.87 3.83
C THR A 130 6.03 8.15 3.02
N ALA A 131 7.12 8.86 2.72
CA ALA A 131 7.07 10.05 1.89
C ALA A 131 6.55 9.75 0.48
N ASN A 132 7.01 8.68 -0.19
CA ASN A 132 6.49 8.26 -1.49
C ASN A 132 5.00 7.89 -1.45
N VAL A 133 4.51 7.29 -0.35
CA VAL A 133 3.06 7.04 -0.16
C VAL A 133 2.30 8.36 -0.15
N VAL A 134 2.77 9.34 0.63
CA VAL A 134 2.11 10.64 0.76
C VAL A 134 2.13 11.41 -0.56
N LEU A 135 3.31 11.53 -1.18
CA LEU A 135 3.50 12.21 -2.47
C LEU A 135 2.61 11.62 -3.56
N GLY A 136 2.59 10.29 -3.69
CA GLY A 136 1.82 9.60 -4.72
C GLY A 136 0.32 9.76 -4.56
N ASN A 137 -0.20 9.69 -3.32
CA ASN A 137 -1.64 9.61 -3.07
C ASN A 137 -2.28 10.96 -2.75
N ALA A 138 -1.55 11.89 -2.15
CA ALA A 138 -2.09 13.20 -1.75
C ALA A 138 -1.67 14.33 -2.69
N PHE A 139 -0.52 14.23 -3.34
CA PHE A 139 0.03 15.30 -4.21
C PHE A 139 0.12 14.92 -5.68
N GLY A 140 -0.20 13.67 -6.05
CA GLY A 140 -0.08 13.18 -7.43
C GLY A 140 1.36 13.12 -7.95
N VAL A 141 2.35 13.20 -7.06
CA VAL A 141 3.77 13.11 -7.40
C VAL A 141 4.15 11.63 -7.45
N PRO A 142 4.52 11.07 -8.62
CA PRO A 142 4.67 9.64 -8.73
C PRO A 142 5.80 9.06 -7.88
N GLY A 143 5.54 7.93 -7.22
CA GLY A 143 6.52 7.26 -6.38
C GLY A 143 6.28 5.75 -6.31
N ILE A 144 7.36 4.98 -6.29
CA ILE A 144 7.31 3.54 -6.03
C ILE A 144 7.45 3.34 -4.52
N THR A 145 6.51 2.59 -3.94
CA THR A 145 6.50 2.29 -2.50
C THR A 145 6.84 0.83 -2.28
N VAL A 146 8.10 0.55 -1.93
CA VAL A 146 8.55 -0.83 -1.69
C VAL A 146 8.22 -1.23 -0.25
N ASP A 147 7.18 -2.05 -0.10
CA ASP A 147 6.87 -2.77 1.14
C ASP A 147 7.18 -4.27 1.02
N THR A 148 6.77 -5.05 2.02
CA THR A 148 7.01 -6.50 2.04
C THR A 148 6.23 -7.25 0.95
N HIS A 149 5.10 -6.72 0.47
CA HIS A 149 4.35 -7.28 -0.66
C HIS A 149 5.05 -6.94 -1.97
N PHE A 150 5.36 -5.66 -2.19
CA PHE A 150 6.01 -5.18 -3.40
C PHE A 150 7.38 -5.83 -3.60
N GLY A 151 8.24 -5.81 -2.58
CA GLY A 151 9.58 -6.41 -2.69
C GLY A 151 9.55 -7.93 -2.91
N ARG A 152 8.59 -8.64 -2.32
CA ARG A 152 8.39 -10.08 -2.60
C ARG A 152 7.94 -10.31 -4.03
N LEU A 153 6.97 -9.55 -4.51
CA LEU A 153 6.40 -9.73 -5.84
C LEU A 153 7.34 -9.25 -6.95
N ALA A 154 8.08 -8.16 -6.76
CA ALA A 154 9.12 -7.73 -7.68
C ALA A 154 10.14 -8.85 -7.94
N ARG A 155 10.54 -9.57 -6.88
CA ARG A 155 11.40 -10.75 -7.01
C ARG A 155 10.71 -11.93 -7.68
N ARG A 156 9.48 -12.28 -7.29
CA ARG A 156 8.71 -13.37 -7.93
C ARG A 156 8.40 -13.13 -9.41
N PHE A 157 8.19 -11.87 -9.77
CA PHE A 157 8.02 -11.45 -11.15
C PHE A 157 9.36 -11.36 -11.88
N GLY A 158 10.50 -11.60 -11.23
CA GLY A 158 11.81 -11.49 -11.83
C GLY A 158 12.13 -10.09 -12.34
N TRP A 159 11.62 -9.03 -11.68
CA TRP A 159 11.97 -7.64 -11.98
C TRP A 159 13.30 -7.22 -11.36
N THR A 160 13.69 -7.91 -10.29
CA THR A 160 14.94 -7.70 -9.56
C THR A 160 15.29 -8.96 -8.78
N THR A 161 16.58 -9.14 -8.47
CA THR A 161 17.08 -10.14 -7.52
C THR A 161 17.42 -9.54 -6.16
N SER A 162 17.37 -8.21 -6.03
CA SER A 162 17.70 -7.48 -4.81
C SER A 162 16.64 -7.69 -3.73
N GLU A 163 17.08 -7.73 -2.46
CA GLU A 163 16.20 -7.64 -1.29
C GLU A 163 16.21 -6.25 -0.65
N ASP A 164 17.14 -5.38 -1.07
CA ASP A 164 17.25 -4.01 -0.56
C ASP A 164 16.12 -3.14 -1.15
N PRO A 165 15.26 -2.52 -0.31
CA PRO A 165 14.10 -1.76 -0.81
C PRO A 165 14.45 -0.60 -1.74
N VAL A 166 15.59 0.06 -1.52
CA VAL A 166 16.01 1.21 -2.33
C VAL A 166 16.47 0.74 -3.70
N LYS A 167 17.25 -0.35 -3.77
CA LYS A 167 17.62 -0.96 -5.05
C LYS A 167 16.40 -1.48 -5.83
N ILE A 168 15.45 -2.12 -5.14
CA ILE A 168 14.20 -2.59 -5.76
C ILE A 168 13.42 -1.40 -6.37
N GLU A 169 13.36 -0.27 -5.66
CA GLU A 169 12.73 0.96 -6.17
C GLU A 169 13.35 1.38 -7.51
N PHE A 170 14.68 1.48 -7.57
CA PHE A 170 15.40 1.88 -8.78
C PHE A 170 15.28 0.85 -9.92
N ASP A 171 15.48 -0.44 -9.64
CA ASP A 171 15.39 -1.51 -10.65
C ASP A 171 14.00 -1.50 -11.31
N VAL A 172 12.94 -1.36 -10.51
CA VAL A 172 11.56 -1.35 -11.02
C VAL A 172 11.24 -0.03 -11.74
N ALA A 173 11.80 1.10 -11.28
CA ALA A 173 11.64 2.40 -11.95
C ALA A 173 12.11 2.38 -13.40
N GLU A 174 13.15 1.60 -13.75
CA GLU A 174 13.64 1.48 -15.13
C GLU A 174 12.65 0.74 -16.08
N LEU A 175 11.75 -0.06 -15.51
CA LEU A 175 10.81 -0.90 -16.27
C LEU A 175 9.52 -0.13 -16.66
N PHE A 176 9.13 0.88 -15.88
CA PHE A 176 7.85 1.58 -15.97
C PHE A 176 8.01 3.10 -16.12
N GLU A 177 7.04 3.75 -16.76
CA GLU A 177 7.06 5.22 -16.84
C GLU A 177 6.68 5.85 -15.50
N PRO A 178 7.25 7.00 -15.12
CA PRO A 178 6.97 7.63 -13.83
C PRO A 178 5.49 7.78 -13.51
N LYS A 179 4.67 8.21 -14.48
CA LYS A 179 3.21 8.36 -14.33
C LYS A 179 2.48 7.09 -13.85
N ASP A 180 3.07 5.91 -14.05
CA ASP A 180 2.47 4.63 -13.67
C ASP A 180 2.88 4.17 -12.27
N TRP A 181 3.92 4.76 -11.66
CA TRP A 181 4.58 4.24 -10.46
C TRP A 181 3.63 4.06 -9.26
N THR A 182 2.84 5.08 -8.93
CA THR A 182 1.93 5.02 -7.78
C THR A 182 0.89 3.90 -7.96
N MET A 183 0.26 3.82 -9.14
CA MET A 183 -0.74 2.79 -9.42
C MET A 183 -0.14 1.39 -9.58
N LEU A 184 1.08 1.30 -10.10
CA LEU A 184 1.86 0.05 -10.10
C LEU A 184 2.05 -0.45 -8.66
N SER A 185 2.48 0.42 -7.75
CA SER A 185 2.64 0.07 -6.33
C SER A 185 1.34 -0.45 -5.72
N HIS A 186 0.22 0.26 -5.92
CA HIS A 186 -1.08 -0.21 -5.43
C HIS A 186 -1.47 -1.57 -5.99
N ARG A 187 -1.37 -1.77 -7.31
CA ARG A 187 -1.74 -3.04 -7.96
C ARG A 187 -0.88 -4.20 -7.51
N VAL A 188 0.44 -4.01 -7.36
CA VAL A 188 1.35 -5.04 -6.87
C VAL A 188 1.05 -5.38 -5.40
N VAL A 189 0.84 -4.39 -4.55
CA VAL A 189 0.47 -4.62 -3.13
C VAL A 189 -0.88 -5.34 -3.04
N PHE A 190 -1.88 -4.91 -3.82
CA PHE A 190 -3.19 -5.58 -3.92
C PHE A 190 -3.02 -7.06 -4.30
N HIS A 191 -2.24 -7.33 -5.34
CA HIS A 191 -1.98 -8.69 -5.78
C HIS A 191 -1.31 -9.53 -4.70
N GLY A 192 -0.32 -8.96 -4.00
CA GLY A 192 0.40 -9.62 -2.91
C GLY A 192 -0.45 -9.88 -1.67
N ARG A 193 -1.57 -9.17 -1.49
CA ARG A 193 -2.54 -9.37 -0.40
C ARG A 193 -3.68 -10.32 -0.78
N ARG A 194 -4.05 -10.36 -2.06
CA ARG A 194 -5.25 -11.06 -2.56
C ARG A 194 -4.96 -12.43 -3.17
N VAL A 195 -3.81 -12.59 -3.82
CA VAL A 195 -3.48 -13.77 -4.65
C VAL A 195 -2.11 -14.35 -4.29
N CYS A 196 -1.07 -13.52 -4.33
CA CYS A 196 0.33 -13.96 -4.25
C CYS A 196 0.86 -13.92 -2.81
N HIS A 197 0.23 -14.71 -1.93
CA HIS A 197 0.55 -14.79 -0.49
C HIS A 197 1.99 -15.23 -0.24
N ALA A 198 2.57 -14.79 0.89
CA ALA A 198 3.96 -15.05 1.21
C ALA A 198 4.28 -16.57 1.27
N ARG A 199 3.48 -17.34 2.03
CA ARG A 199 3.72 -18.77 2.28
C ARG A 199 3.16 -19.70 1.20
N ARG A 200 1.94 -19.45 0.71
CA ARG A 200 1.25 -20.32 -0.26
C ARG A 200 0.47 -19.46 -1.26
N PRO A 201 1.11 -18.97 -2.34
CA PRO A 201 0.42 -18.18 -3.35
C PRO A 201 -0.60 -19.02 -4.15
N ALA A 202 -1.64 -18.38 -4.65
CA ALA A 202 -2.69 -19.01 -5.45
C ALA A 202 -2.32 -19.07 -6.95
N CYS A 203 -1.22 -19.73 -7.29
CA CYS A 203 -0.66 -19.74 -8.65
C CYS A 203 -1.68 -20.21 -9.72
N GLY A 204 -2.48 -21.23 -9.43
CA GLY A 204 -3.50 -21.78 -10.33
C GLY A 204 -4.67 -20.83 -10.62
N ALA A 205 -4.85 -19.79 -9.81
CA ALA A 205 -5.87 -18.75 -9.97
C ALA A 205 -5.25 -17.36 -10.26
N CYS A 206 -3.96 -17.31 -10.59
CA CYS A 206 -3.24 -16.05 -10.76
C CYS A 206 -3.38 -15.52 -12.20
N PRO A 207 -3.89 -14.28 -12.41
CA PRO A 207 -4.08 -13.70 -13.75
C PRO A 207 -2.77 -13.48 -14.52
N VAL A 208 -1.63 -13.46 -13.83
CA VAL A 208 -0.31 -13.20 -14.43
C VAL A 208 0.56 -14.45 -14.52
N ALA A 209 -0.02 -15.63 -14.26
CA ALA A 209 0.68 -16.92 -14.25
C ALA A 209 1.53 -17.14 -15.52
N ASN A 210 0.99 -16.82 -16.69
CA ASN A 210 1.64 -17.01 -17.99
C ASN A 210 2.92 -16.18 -18.19
N TRP A 211 3.16 -15.17 -17.36
CA TRP A 211 4.33 -14.29 -17.43
C TRP A 211 5.20 -14.34 -16.17
N CYS A 212 4.81 -15.14 -15.17
CA CYS A 212 5.44 -15.18 -13.86
C CYS A 212 6.55 -16.23 -13.82
N PRO A 213 7.84 -15.85 -13.66
CA PRO A 213 8.93 -16.81 -13.53
C PRO A 213 8.80 -17.71 -12.29
N SER A 214 8.17 -17.21 -11.23
CA SER A 214 7.90 -17.96 -9.99
C SER A 214 6.59 -18.77 -10.01
N TYR A 215 5.93 -18.96 -11.16
CA TYR A 215 4.77 -19.84 -11.23
C TYR A 215 5.15 -21.25 -10.74
N GLY A 216 4.32 -21.83 -9.86
CA GLY A 216 4.60 -23.13 -9.23
C GLY A 216 5.13 -23.04 -7.80
N GLU A 217 5.47 -21.85 -7.28
CA GLU A 217 5.81 -21.67 -5.86
C GLU A 217 4.66 -21.97 -4.88
N GLY A 218 3.42 -22.04 -5.37
CA GLY A 218 2.22 -22.25 -4.56
C GLY A 218 1.25 -23.25 -5.18
N GLU A 219 -0.01 -23.15 -4.80
CA GLU A 219 -1.05 -24.06 -5.30
C GLU A 219 -1.33 -23.81 -6.78
N THR A 220 -1.12 -24.82 -7.63
CA THR A 220 -1.28 -24.73 -9.09
C THR A 220 -2.61 -25.29 -9.59
N ASP A 221 -3.29 -26.13 -8.80
CA ASP A 221 -4.63 -26.60 -9.14
C ASP A 221 -5.62 -25.42 -9.11
N PRO A 222 -6.31 -25.09 -10.21
CA PRO A 222 -7.15 -23.90 -10.28
C PRO A 222 -8.27 -23.87 -9.22
N VAL A 223 -8.87 -25.03 -8.93
CA VAL A 223 -9.99 -25.16 -7.99
C VAL A 223 -9.50 -24.97 -6.55
N LYS A 224 -8.35 -25.56 -6.19
CA LYS A 224 -7.75 -25.38 -4.87
C LYS A 224 -7.16 -23.98 -4.70
N ALA A 225 -6.54 -23.42 -5.74
CA ALA A 225 -5.98 -22.09 -5.71
C ALA A 225 -7.05 -21.00 -5.52
N ALA A 226 -8.21 -21.14 -6.17
CA ALA A 226 -9.33 -20.21 -6.00
C ALA A 226 -9.78 -20.08 -4.53
N LYS A 227 -9.70 -21.17 -3.74
CA LYS A 227 -10.02 -21.16 -2.30
C LYS A 227 -9.04 -20.36 -1.44
N LEU A 228 -7.86 -20.04 -1.97
CA LEU A 228 -6.84 -19.25 -1.28
C LEU A 228 -6.99 -17.75 -1.50
N LEU A 229 -7.82 -17.32 -2.44
CA LEU A 229 -8.06 -15.91 -2.72
C LEU A 229 -8.62 -15.20 -1.47
N LYS A 230 -8.30 -13.91 -1.33
CA LYS A 230 -8.66 -13.10 -0.15
C LYS A 230 -9.41 -11.84 -0.53
N TYR A 231 -10.03 -11.23 0.48
CA TYR A 231 -10.82 -10.01 0.37
C TYR A 231 -11.95 -10.18 -0.64
N GLU A 232 -12.15 -9.23 -1.55
CA GLU A 232 -13.21 -9.27 -2.55
C GLU A 232 -13.04 -10.40 -3.58
N LEU A 233 -11.84 -10.99 -3.70
CA LEU A 233 -11.60 -12.14 -4.57
C LEU A 233 -11.86 -13.48 -3.88
N ALA A 234 -12.11 -13.50 -2.57
CA ALA A 234 -12.41 -14.75 -1.87
C ALA A 234 -13.75 -15.35 -2.35
N PRO A 235 -13.88 -16.68 -2.42
CA PRO A 235 -15.14 -17.32 -2.78
C PRO A 235 -16.29 -16.86 -1.87
N GLY A 236 -17.44 -16.52 -2.46
CA GLY A 236 -18.61 -16.00 -1.74
C GLY A 236 -18.67 -14.47 -1.64
N ASN A 237 -17.66 -13.74 -2.14
CA ASN A 237 -17.64 -12.27 -2.17
C ASN A 237 -17.89 -11.70 -3.58
N GLU A 238 -18.50 -12.46 -4.49
CA GLU A 238 -18.72 -12.06 -5.89
C GLU A 238 -19.54 -10.76 -5.99
N ALA A 239 -20.52 -10.56 -5.11
CA ALA A 239 -21.30 -9.33 -5.05
C ALA A 239 -20.46 -8.10 -4.65
N LEU A 240 -19.49 -8.27 -3.74
CA LEU A 240 -18.57 -7.20 -3.35
C LEU A 240 -17.63 -6.85 -4.50
N LEU A 241 -17.07 -7.87 -5.18
CA LEU A 241 -16.24 -7.66 -6.36
C LEU A 241 -17.01 -6.94 -7.49
N ALA A 242 -18.23 -7.39 -7.77
CA ALA A 242 -19.09 -6.76 -8.77
C ALA A 242 -19.35 -5.28 -8.46
N LYS A 243 -19.62 -4.95 -7.19
CA LYS A 243 -19.80 -3.55 -6.75
C LYS A 243 -18.52 -2.72 -6.94
N LEU A 244 -17.36 -3.25 -6.57
CA LEU A 244 -16.07 -2.57 -6.75
C LEU A 244 -15.72 -2.33 -8.22
N LEU A 245 -16.07 -3.26 -9.10
CA LEU A 245 -15.87 -3.11 -10.55
C LEU A 245 -16.83 -2.10 -11.17
N ALA A 246 -18.08 -2.04 -10.70
CA ALA A 246 -19.08 -1.09 -11.21
C ALA A 246 -18.84 0.35 -10.74
N GLU A 247 -18.33 0.52 -9.51
CA GLU A 247 -18.20 1.82 -8.85
C GLU A 247 -16.74 2.09 -8.42
N THR A 248 -15.79 1.99 -9.36
CA THR A 248 -14.34 2.10 -9.07
C THR A 248 -13.96 3.40 -8.35
N HIS A 249 -14.63 4.51 -8.67
CA HIS A 249 -14.45 5.80 -8.00
C HIS A 249 -14.85 5.81 -6.52
N ARG A 250 -15.65 4.84 -6.06
CA ARG A 250 -16.11 4.67 -4.67
C ARG A 250 -15.44 3.50 -3.96
N ALA A 251 -14.34 2.98 -4.50
CA ALA A 251 -13.71 1.77 -3.99
C ALA A 251 -13.33 1.86 -2.50
N ALA A 252 -12.82 3.01 -2.07
CA ALA A 252 -12.48 3.26 -0.66
C ALA A 252 -13.72 3.19 0.24
N GLU A 253 -14.81 3.87 -0.14
CA GLU A 253 -16.09 3.87 0.58
C GLU A 253 -16.67 2.46 0.67
N ILE A 254 -16.75 1.75 -0.45
CA ILE A 254 -17.29 0.38 -0.53
C ILE A 254 -16.50 -0.56 0.37
N ARG A 255 -15.17 -0.43 0.37
CA ARG A 255 -14.29 -1.22 1.25
C ARG A 255 -14.59 -0.90 2.72
N MET A 256 -14.69 0.37 3.09
CA MET A 256 -15.03 0.78 4.46
C MET A 256 -16.40 0.23 4.91
N GLU A 257 -17.42 0.28 4.04
CA GLU A 257 -18.75 -0.29 4.30
C GLU A 257 -18.67 -1.80 4.54
N SER A 258 -17.88 -2.52 3.73
CA SER A 258 -17.73 -3.98 3.83
C SER A 258 -17.05 -4.41 5.13
N GLN A 259 -16.11 -3.61 5.65
CA GLN A 259 -15.39 -3.89 6.89
C GLN A 259 -16.21 -3.61 8.17
N ARG A 260 -17.30 -2.84 8.04
CA ARG A 260 -18.21 -2.51 9.16
C ARG A 260 -19.28 -3.58 9.40
N ARG A 261 -19.48 -4.51 8.47
CA ARG A 261 -20.46 -5.59 8.66
C ARG A 261 -19.93 -6.55 9.74
N PRO A 262 -20.69 -6.81 10.82
CA PRO A 262 -20.30 -7.84 11.77
C PRO A 262 -20.22 -9.19 11.03
N ARG A 263 -19.14 -9.93 11.29
CA ARG A 263 -19.02 -11.33 10.89
C ARG A 263 -19.95 -12.20 11.72
#